data_AF-A0AA39FR90-F1
#
_entry.id   AF-A0AA39FR90-F1
#
_cell.length_a   1.000
_cell.length_b   1.000
_cell.length_c   1.000
_cell.angle_alpha   90.00
_cell.angle_beta   90.00
_cell.angle_gamma   90.00
#
_symmetry.space_group_name_H-M   'P 1'
#
loop_
_entity.id
_entity.type
_entity.pdbx_description
1 polymer ?
#
loop_
_entity_poly.entity_id
_entity_poly.type
_entity_poly.pdbx_seq_one_letter_code
_entity_poly.pdbx_strand_id
1 'polypeptide(L)'
;MEDNASRHSPSPLSMSLSTTRELSSIEAALNSFINQQMAFNKGQREISNRLNGSVDLQIKNQEEMKSELGEIKHPARTVAEHEIHIKDLEQQVVGLSNQINELRGVGGATSESISSDIIISAVPLQLSNDLHNVVSKVLTSLQLPHLLSDVLNIRQVTRKNDAQATSSTIQSKMLLIVPFKSYNIAQFPIEKKTRKGVLTIKKVFDIDLRGNIYVNEFLCQFTVYITKSKMLLQIVNGRLSINSAIVSTPSTNLSVAQFNANSSLDRNDYIGAFFITKRYHIISISETWLKSNIPDELVNIDATFYCAMIVICVWEEEWHNMIIAGDLNCDLLSDSFEATYLRDTALSLSLKLLGPEPTHHTVTSDTLVDELSKISDFRNQIRRLLLNMI
;
A
#
# COMPACT_ATOMS: atom_id res chain seq x y z
N MET A 1 -27.74 -39.54 -110.70
CA MET A 1 -27.14 -39.76 -109.38
C MET A 1 -28.18 -40.44 -108.53
N GLU A 2 -28.07 -41.77 -108.54
CA GLU A 2 -28.81 -42.69 -107.70
C GLU A 2 -28.43 -42.45 -106.23
N ASP A 3 -29.41 -42.50 -105.34
CA ASP A 3 -29.25 -43.29 -104.12
C ASP A 3 -30.63 -43.67 -103.59
N ASN A 4 -30.95 -44.95 -103.79
CA ASN A 4 -32.22 -45.58 -103.54
C ASN A 4 -32.16 -46.21 -102.15
N ALA A 5 -32.54 -45.46 -101.12
CA ALA A 5 -32.53 -45.93 -99.73
C ALA A 5 -33.74 -46.84 -99.45
N SER A 6 -33.47 -48.15 -99.49
CA SER A 6 -34.30 -49.25 -98.99
C SER A 6 -34.92 -48.96 -97.62
N ARG A 7 -36.25 -48.86 -97.58
CA ARG A 7 -37.05 -48.91 -96.34
C ARG A 7 -37.42 -50.36 -96.07
N HIS A 8 -36.64 -51.04 -95.22
CA HIS A 8 -37.07 -52.28 -94.59
C HIS A 8 -37.99 -51.97 -93.41
N SER A 9 -39.26 -52.36 -93.52
CA SER A 9 -40.21 -52.41 -92.41
C SER A 9 -39.75 -53.44 -91.37
N PRO A 10 -39.63 -53.09 -90.08
CA PRO A 10 -39.12 -53.99 -89.06
C PRO A 10 -40.08 -55.17 -88.84
N SER A 11 -39.50 -56.36 -88.72
CA SER A 11 -40.20 -57.62 -88.44
C SER A 11 -40.92 -57.55 -87.08
N PRO A 12 -42.17 -58.03 -86.95
CA PRO A 12 -42.95 -57.99 -85.70
C PRO A 12 -42.30 -58.74 -84.52
N LEU A 13 -41.33 -59.63 -84.78
CA LEU A 13 -40.57 -60.34 -83.74
C LEU A 13 -39.45 -59.49 -83.11
N SER A 14 -38.92 -58.48 -83.81
CA SER A 14 -37.89 -57.59 -83.24
C SER A 14 -38.48 -56.49 -82.34
N MET A 15 -39.77 -56.16 -82.50
CA MET A 15 -40.47 -55.27 -81.57
C MET A 15 -40.70 -55.92 -80.19
N SER A 16 -41.09 -57.20 -80.15
CA SER A 16 -41.38 -57.94 -78.91
C SER A 16 -40.17 -58.05 -77.96
N LEU A 17 -38.97 -58.27 -78.51
CA LEU A 17 -37.72 -58.33 -77.74
C LEU A 17 -37.25 -56.95 -77.24
N SER A 18 -37.60 -55.87 -77.94
CA SER A 18 -37.30 -54.51 -77.47
C SER A 18 -38.17 -54.11 -76.28
N THR A 19 -39.48 -54.42 -76.33
CA THR A 19 -40.42 -54.13 -75.24
C THR A 19 -40.11 -54.90 -73.96
N THR A 20 -39.61 -56.14 -74.07
CA THR A 20 -39.23 -56.93 -72.88
C THR A 20 -37.95 -56.41 -72.21
N ARG A 21 -36.98 -55.89 -72.97
CA ARG A 21 -35.81 -55.21 -72.41
C ARG A 21 -36.16 -53.88 -71.75
N GLU A 22 -37.06 -53.11 -72.37
CA GLU A 22 -37.55 -51.85 -71.79
C GLU A 22 -38.30 -52.09 -70.48
N LEU A 23 -39.17 -53.11 -70.42
CA LEU A 23 -39.88 -53.47 -69.19
C LEU A 23 -38.93 -53.92 -68.07
N SER A 24 -37.91 -54.72 -68.39
CA SER A 24 -36.87 -55.11 -67.42
C SER A 24 -36.07 -53.91 -66.91
N SER A 25 -35.76 -52.95 -67.79
CA SER A 25 -35.10 -51.70 -67.40
C SER A 25 -35.97 -50.83 -66.50
N ILE A 26 -37.28 -50.76 -66.78
CA ILE A 26 -38.25 -50.02 -65.96
C ILE A 26 -38.40 -50.67 -64.58
N GLU A 27 -38.48 -52.00 -64.52
CA GLU A 27 -38.57 -52.74 -63.26
C GLU A 27 -37.31 -52.54 -62.40
N ALA A 28 -36.11 -52.58 -63.01
CA ALA A 28 -34.87 -52.29 -62.32
C ALA A 28 -34.83 -50.84 -61.79
N ALA A 29 -35.29 -49.86 -62.58
CA ALA A 29 -35.38 -48.47 -62.15
C ALA A 29 -36.39 -48.27 -61.02
N LEU A 30 -37.55 -48.94 -61.08
CA LEU A 30 -38.58 -48.89 -60.04
C LEU A 30 -38.07 -49.49 -58.72
N ASN A 31 -37.40 -50.65 -58.79
CA ASN A 31 -36.80 -51.29 -57.62
C ASN A 31 -35.68 -50.42 -57.01
N SER A 32 -34.85 -49.78 -57.86
CA SER A 32 -33.85 -48.81 -57.42
C SER A 32 -34.49 -47.62 -56.69
N PHE A 33 -35.56 -47.05 -57.25
CA PHE A 33 -36.31 -45.95 -56.64
C PHE A 33 -36.92 -46.35 -55.30
N ILE A 34 -37.56 -47.52 -55.21
CA ILE A 34 -38.14 -48.04 -53.96
C ILE A 34 -37.05 -48.19 -52.88
N ASN A 35 -35.89 -48.74 -53.23
CA ASN A 35 -34.77 -48.88 -52.31
C ASN A 35 -34.23 -47.52 -51.83
N GLN A 36 -34.12 -46.54 -52.74
CA GLN A 36 -33.75 -45.16 -52.39
C GLN A 36 -34.77 -44.52 -51.44
N GLN A 37 -36.08 -44.71 -51.69
CA GLN A 37 -37.12 -44.16 -50.83
C GLN A 37 -37.12 -44.81 -49.44
N MET A 38 -36.86 -46.12 -49.34
CA MET A 38 -36.70 -46.80 -48.06
C MET A 38 -35.47 -46.31 -47.28
N ALA A 39 -34.33 -46.12 -47.96
CA ALA A 39 -33.13 -45.57 -47.35
C ALA A 39 -33.36 -44.12 -46.85
N PHE A 40 -34.04 -43.30 -47.65
CA PHE A 40 -34.42 -41.94 -47.27
C PHE A 40 -35.33 -41.93 -46.04
N ASN A 41 -36.38 -42.76 -46.02
CA ASN A 41 -37.30 -42.86 -44.88
C ASN A 41 -36.60 -43.36 -43.61
N LYS A 42 -35.63 -44.28 -43.75
CA LYS A 42 -34.79 -44.73 -42.63
C LYS A 42 -33.95 -43.56 -42.09
N GLY A 43 -33.30 -42.79 -42.96
CA GLY A 43 -32.54 -41.60 -42.58
C GLY A 43 -33.39 -40.55 -41.85
N GLN A 44 -34.62 -40.30 -42.33
CA GLN A 44 -35.56 -39.39 -41.66
C GLN A 44 -35.92 -39.84 -40.24
N ARG A 45 -36.13 -41.14 -40.02
CA ARG A 45 -36.40 -41.69 -38.67
C ARG A 45 -35.20 -41.54 -37.74
N GLU A 46 -33.99 -41.80 -38.24
CA GLU A 46 -32.76 -41.62 -37.46
C GLU A 46 -32.55 -40.16 -37.06
N ILE A 47 -32.78 -39.23 -37.99
CA ILE A 47 -32.72 -37.78 -37.70
C ILE A 47 -33.77 -37.40 -36.65
N SER A 48 -35.03 -37.86 -36.80
CA SER A 48 -36.10 -37.57 -35.84
C SER A 48 -35.77 -38.10 -34.45
N ASN A 49 -35.19 -39.30 -34.34
CA ASN A 49 -34.80 -39.88 -33.06
C ASN A 49 -33.67 -39.09 -32.39
N ARG A 50 -32.67 -38.64 -33.18
CA ARG A 50 -31.58 -37.77 -32.67
C ARG A 50 -32.11 -36.41 -32.22
N LEU A 51 -33.06 -35.85 -32.95
CA LEU A 51 -33.65 -34.56 -32.63
C LEU A 51 -34.46 -34.62 -31.33
N ASN A 52 -35.27 -35.68 -31.16
CA ASN A 52 -36.01 -35.91 -29.92
C ASN A 52 -35.07 -36.10 -28.72
N GLY A 53 -34.01 -36.91 -28.85
CA GLY A 53 -33.02 -37.06 -27.78
C GLY A 53 -32.29 -35.76 -27.42
N SER A 54 -32.06 -34.88 -28.41
CA SER A 54 -31.48 -33.55 -28.15
C SER A 54 -32.45 -32.63 -27.42
N VAL A 55 -33.76 -32.70 -27.73
CA VAL A 55 -34.80 -31.92 -27.05
C VAL A 55 -34.95 -32.36 -25.60
N ASP A 56 -34.97 -33.67 -25.33
CA ASP A 56 -35.06 -34.20 -23.97
C ASP A 56 -33.86 -33.78 -23.10
N LEU A 57 -32.65 -33.82 -23.68
CA LEU A 57 -31.45 -33.33 -22.98
C LEU A 57 -31.54 -31.83 -22.67
N GLN A 58 -32.09 -31.04 -23.59
CA GLN A 58 -32.26 -29.60 -23.39
C GLN A 58 -33.29 -29.30 -22.29
N ILE A 59 -34.40 -30.05 -22.23
CA ILE A 59 -35.40 -29.93 -21.16
C ILE A 59 -34.76 -30.25 -19.81
N LYS A 60 -34.02 -31.36 -19.72
CA LYS A 60 -33.33 -31.76 -18.48
C LYS A 60 -32.35 -30.68 -18.00
N ASN A 61 -31.53 -30.12 -18.91
CA ASN A 61 -30.60 -29.06 -18.57
C ASN A 61 -31.33 -27.78 -18.10
N GLN A 62 -32.50 -27.46 -18.67
CA GLN A 62 -33.31 -26.32 -18.21
C GLN A 62 -33.89 -26.53 -16.81
N GLU A 63 -34.29 -27.75 -16.46
CA GLU A 63 -34.77 -28.09 -15.12
C GLU A 63 -33.64 -28.01 -14.09
N GLU A 64 -32.45 -28.51 -14.42
CA GLU A 64 -31.25 -28.43 -13.57
C GLU A 64 -30.85 -26.96 -13.32
N MET A 65 -30.76 -26.14 -14.37
CA MET A 65 -30.48 -24.71 -14.23
C MET A 65 -31.53 -23.97 -13.39
N LYS A 66 -32.82 -24.35 -13.49
CA LYS A 66 -33.88 -23.77 -12.64
C LYS A 66 -33.70 -24.15 -11.18
N SER A 67 -33.26 -25.38 -10.90
CA SER A 67 -32.95 -25.86 -9.55
C SER A 67 -31.77 -25.09 -8.96
N GLU A 68 -30.65 -25.01 -9.69
CA GLU A 68 -29.45 -24.26 -9.26
C GLU A 68 -29.76 -22.77 -9.03
N LEU A 69 -30.57 -22.16 -9.90
CA LEU A 69 -31.02 -20.78 -9.72
C LEU A 69 -31.88 -20.60 -8.46
N GLY A 70 -32.59 -21.65 -8.04
CA GLY A 70 -33.31 -21.70 -6.78
C GLY A 70 -32.37 -21.66 -5.58
N GLU A 71 -31.27 -22.40 -5.63
CA GLU A 71 -30.27 -22.44 -4.56
C GLU A 71 -29.53 -21.10 -4.40
N ILE A 72 -29.24 -20.40 -5.50
CA ILE A 72 -28.57 -19.08 -5.49
C ILE A 72 -29.40 -17.99 -4.78
N LYS A 73 -30.73 -18.15 -4.70
CA LYS A 73 -31.58 -17.18 -3.98
C LYS A 73 -31.31 -17.18 -2.48
N HIS A 74 -30.81 -18.28 -1.91
CA HIS A 74 -30.56 -18.35 -0.47
C HIS A 74 -29.35 -17.49 -0.04
N PRO A 75 -28.16 -17.59 -0.67
CA PRO A 75 -27.05 -16.68 -0.40
C PRO A 75 -27.39 -15.20 -0.59
N ALA A 76 -28.18 -14.85 -1.61
CA ALA A 76 -28.59 -13.47 -1.84
C ALA A 76 -29.39 -12.89 -0.66
N ARG A 77 -30.24 -13.71 -0.04
CA ARG A 77 -30.96 -13.33 1.18
C ARG A 77 -30.03 -13.17 2.37
N THR A 78 -29.09 -14.10 2.57
CA THR A 78 -28.09 -14.02 3.65
C THR A 78 -27.21 -12.77 3.52
N VAL A 79 -26.80 -12.41 2.30
CA VAL A 79 -26.03 -11.18 2.04
C VAL A 79 -26.84 -9.93 2.40
N ALA A 80 -28.13 -9.87 2.02
CA ALA A 80 -29.00 -8.76 2.39
C ALA A 80 -29.19 -8.64 3.92
N GLU A 81 -29.33 -9.77 4.62
CA GLU A 81 -29.42 -9.79 6.10
C GLU A 81 -28.10 -9.32 6.75
N HIS A 82 -26.94 -9.72 6.22
CA HIS A 82 -25.63 -9.24 6.69
C HIS A 82 -25.41 -7.75 6.41
N GLU A 83 -25.86 -7.22 5.27
CA GLU A 83 -25.73 -5.80 4.96
C GLU A 83 -26.49 -4.93 5.97
N ILE A 84 -27.69 -5.35 6.38
CA ILE A 84 -28.47 -4.68 7.43
C ILE A 84 -27.73 -4.73 8.76
N HIS A 85 -27.17 -5.89 9.14
CA HIS A 85 -26.43 -6.04 10.39
C HIS A 85 -25.16 -5.18 10.45
N ILE A 86 -24.41 -5.08 9.34
CA ILE A 86 -23.23 -4.22 9.25
C ILE A 86 -23.60 -2.74 9.44
N LYS A 87 -24.68 -2.27 8.81
CA LYS A 87 -25.14 -0.87 8.97
C LYS A 87 -25.52 -0.56 10.42
N ASP A 88 -26.16 -1.51 11.11
CA ASP A 88 -26.49 -1.37 12.53
C ASP A 88 -25.22 -1.27 13.40
N LEU A 89 -24.22 -2.12 13.16
CA LEU A 89 -22.93 -2.05 13.86
C LEU A 89 -22.17 -0.75 13.59
N GLU A 90 -22.15 -0.27 12.35
CA GLU A 90 -21.54 1.03 12.00
C GLU A 90 -22.22 2.18 12.76
N GLN A 91 -23.55 2.16 12.87
CA GLN A 91 -24.31 3.15 13.63
C GLN A 91 -23.99 3.08 15.13
N GLN A 92 -23.86 1.87 15.69
CA GLN A 92 -23.45 1.67 17.08
C GLN A 92 -22.04 2.20 17.35
N VAL A 93 -21.08 1.94 16.45
CA VAL A 93 -19.70 2.45 16.55
C VAL A 93 -19.65 3.97 16.53
N VAL A 94 -20.44 4.62 15.66
CA VAL A 94 -20.56 6.09 15.64
C VAL A 94 -21.13 6.60 16.97
N GLY A 95 -22.16 5.94 17.52
CA GLY A 95 -22.73 6.28 18.83
C GLY A 95 -21.71 6.18 19.97
N LEU A 96 -20.95 5.09 20.03
CA LEU A 96 -19.90 4.90 21.04
C LEU A 96 -18.75 5.90 20.87
N SER A 97 -18.34 6.20 19.64
CA SER A 97 -17.32 7.21 19.37
C SER A 97 -17.76 8.59 19.87
N ASN A 98 -19.03 8.96 19.67
CA ASN A 98 -19.60 10.19 20.20
C ASN A 98 -19.60 10.20 21.73
N GLN A 99 -20.00 9.10 22.38
CA GLN A 99 -19.94 8.98 23.85
C GLN A 99 -18.50 9.11 24.39
N ILE A 100 -17.51 8.48 23.73
CA ILE A 100 -16.10 8.63 24.09
C ILE A 100 -15.66 10.10 23.94
N ASN A 101 -16.08 10.78 22.88
CA ASN A 101 -15.75 12.18 22.66
C ASN A 101 -16.43 13.10 23.68
N GLU A 102 -17.67 12.82 24.08
CA GLU A 102 -18.37 13.54 25.15
C GLU A 102 -17.66 13.35 26.51
N LEU A 103 -17.29 12.10 26.84
CA LEU A 103 -16.52 11.79 28.06
C LEU A 103 -15.13 12.44 28.03
N ARG A 104 -14.47 12.50 26.87
CA ARG A 104 -13.21 13.26 26.68
C ARG A 104 -13.43 14.78 26.77
N GLY A 105 -14.58 15.28 26.34
CA GLY A 105 -14.95 16.71 26.39
C GLY A 105 -15.11 17.24 27.82
N VAL A 106 -15.56 16.40 28.75
CA VAL A 106 -15.58 16.72 30.19
C VAL A 106 -14.16 16.81 30.78
N GLY A 107 -13.16 16.24 30.11
CA GLY A 107 -11.74 16.38 30.39
C GLY A 107 -10.99 17.23 29.36
N GLY A 108 -11.47 18.42 29.03
CA GLY A 108 -10.70 19.49 28.37
C GLY A 108 -9.85 19.05 27.16
N ALA A 109 -10.48 18.99 25.98
CA ALA A 109 -9.88 19.11 24.65
C ALA A 109 -8.37 18.84 24.53
N THR A 110 -7.95 17.57 24.45
CA THR A 110 -6.70 17.24 23.76
C THR A 110 -6.94 17.33 22.25
N SER A 111 -6.96 18.56 21.74
CA SER A 111 -6.33 18.85 20.44
C SER A 111 -4.99 18.09 20.40
N GLU A 112 -4.56 17.61 19.23
CA GLU A 112 -3.19 17.13 18.99
C GLU A 112 -2.18 18.28 19.21
N SER A 113 -2.14 18.79 20.43
CA SER A 113 -1.23 19.80 20.90
C SER A 113 0.11 19.11 20.89
N ILE A 114 0.96 19.55 19.97
CA ILE A 114 2.39 19.25 19.94
C ILE A 114 2.87 19.23 21.39
N SER A 115 3.28 18.06 21.88
CA SER A 115 3.43 17.89 23.32
C SER A 115 4.48 18.88 23.81
N SER A 116 4.14 19.70 24.80
CA SER A 116 5.07 20.60 25.47
C SER A 116 5.94 19.87 26.50
N ASP A 117 6.08 18.56 26.35
CA ASP A 117 6.77 17.67 27.25
C ASP A 117 8.21 17.47 26.76
N ILE A 118 9.16 17.54 27.69
CA ILE A 118 10.53 17.08 27.46
C ILE A 118 10.80 15.81 28.29
N ILE A 119 11.74 15.00 27.81
CA ILE A 119 12.27 13.86 28.53
C ILE A 119 13.64 14.20 29.09
N ILE A 120 13.80 14.00 30.40
CA ILE A 120 15.12 13.97 31.06
C ILE A 120 15.44 12.51 31.40
N SER A 121 16.44 11.95 30.73
CA SER A 121 16.87 10.56 30.91
C SER A 121 18.21 10.46 31.64
N ALA A 122 18.45 9.27 32.21
CA ALA A 122 19.68 8.91 32.91
C ALA A 122 19.92 9.68 34.23
N VAL A 123 18.84 10.05 34.92
CA VAL A 123 18.91 10.63 36.26
C VAL A 123 19.20 9.52 37.28
N PRO A 124 20.21 9.65 38.17
CA PRO A 124 20.44 8.68 39.24
C PRO A 124 19.21 8.50 40.13
N LEU A 125 18.79 7.26 40.39
CA LEU A 125 17.61 6.98 41.21
C LEU A 125 17.75 7.51 42.65
N GLN A 126 18.98 7.65 43.16
CA GLN A 126 19.23 8.22 44.50
C GLN A 126 18.75 9.68 44.64
N LEU A 127 18.47 10.35 43.52
CA LEU A 127 17.98 11.72 43.47
C LEU A 127 16.46 11.81 43.33
N SER A 128 15.72 10.70 43.37
CA SER A 128 14.27 10.67 43.12
C SER A 128 13.41 11.30 44.22
N ASN A 129 13.98 11.59 45.39
CA ASN A 129 13.22 12.12 46.53
C ASN A 129 12.59 13.50 46.27
N ASP A 130 13.14 14.28 45.34
CA ASP A 130 12.61 15.60 44.96
C ASP A 130 12.80 15.86 43.47
N LEU A 131 11.76 15.53 42.70
CA LEU A 131 11.76 15.69 41.24
C LEU A 131 11.89 17.16 40.81
N HIS A 132 11.32 18.10 41.58
CA HIS A 132 11.41 19.52 41.29
C HIS A 132 12.84 20.04 41.45
N ASN A 133 13.54 19.61 42.51
CA ASN A 133 14.96 19.94 42.68
C ASN A 133 15.84 19.34 41.57
N VAL A 134 15.54 18.11 41.14
CA VAL A 134 16.23 17.50 39.99
C VAL A 134 16.08 18.35 38.73
N VAL A 135 14.84 18.71 38.36
CA VAL A 135 14.57 19.54 37.18
C VAL A 135 15.18 20.93 37.33
N SER A 136 15.10 21.55 38.52
CA SER A 136 15.71 22.83 38.84
C SER A 136 17.23 22.83 38.63
N LYS A 137 17.93 21.78 39.09
CA LYS A 137 19.37 21.61 38.88
C LYS A 137 19.72 21.43 37.41
N VAL A 138 18.93 20.68 36.65
CA VAL A 138 19.11 20.51 35.20
C VAL A 138 18.92 21.84 34.47
N LEU A 139 17.85 22.58 34.76
CA LEU A 139 17.56 23.89 34.15
C LEU A 139 18.59 24.94 34.55
N THR A 140 19.02 24.98 35.81
CA THR A 140 20.09 25.87 36.28
C THR A 140 21.40 25.55 35.58
N SER A 141 21.71 24.27 35.40
CA SER A 141 22.88 23.83 34.63
C SER A 141 22.78 24.24 33.17
N LEU A 142 21.58 24.38 32.61
CA LEU A 142 21.36 24.93 31.28
C LEU A 142 21.33 26.46 31.23
N GLN A 143 21.52 27.16 32.35
CA GLN A 143 21.35 28.62 32.47
C GLN A 143 19.91 29.09 32.20
N LEU A 144 18.93 28.27 32.54
CA LEU A 144 17.50 28.52 32.37
C LEU A 144 16.69 28.38 33.68
N PRO A 145 17.16 28.90 34.84
CA PRO A 145 16.46 28.67 36.12
C PRO A 145 15.05 29.28 36.17
N HIS A 146 14.79 30.33 35.40
CA HIS A 146 13.50 31.03 35.36
C HIS A 146 12.37 30.17 34.77
N LEU A 147 12.69 29.21 33.91
CA LEU A 147 11.71 28.30 33.30
C LEU A 147 11.11 27.29 34.28
N LEU A 148 11.66 27.18 35.50
CA LEU A 148 11.09 26.30 36.52
C LEU A 148 9.64 26.69 36.86
N SER A 149 9.29 27.97 36.78
CA SER A 149 7.92 28.46 36.99
C SER A 149 6.95 28.09 35.88
N ASP A 150 7.45 27.61 34.75
CA ASP A 150 6.68 27.15 33.59
C ASP A 150 6.58 25.62 33.50
N VAL A 151 7.24 24.92 34.40
CA VAL A 151 7.09 23.47 34.57
C VAL A 151 5.77 23.20 35.28
N LEU A 152 4.98 22.29 34.72
CA LEU A 152 3.71 21.85 35.28
C LEU A 152 3.94 20.69 36.24
N ASN A 153 3.47 19.48 35.92
CA ASN A 153 3.54 18.32 36.78
C ASN A 153 4.63 17.33 36.33
N ILE A 154 5.76 17.27 37.04
CA ILE A 154 6.87 16.38 36.70
C ILE A 154 6.49 14.93 37.01
N ARG A 155 6.62 14.05 36.01
CA ARG A 155 6.28 12.63 36.16
C ARG A 155 7.53 11.77 36.08
N GLN A 156 7.67 10.85 37.02
CA GLN A 156 8.67 9.79 36.94
C GLN A 156 8.10 8.58 36.18
N VAL A 157 8.86 8.07 35.21
CA VAL A 157 8.52 6.85 34.47
C VAL A 157 9.49 5.75 34.85
N THR A 158 8.97 4.72 35.50
CA THR A 158 9.71 3.50 35.85
C THR A 158 9.64 2.53 34.68
N ARG A 159 10.78 2.05 34.18
CA ARG A 159 10.80 1.02 33.13
C ARG A 159 10.47 -0.34 33.76
N LYS A 160 9.42 -1.00 33.28
CA LYS A 160 8.96 -2.32 33.79
C LYS A 160 10.04 -3.42 33.72
N ASN A 161 11.06 -3.28 32.87
CA ASN A 161 12.06 -4.32 32.64
C ASN A 161 13.21 -4.35 33.66
N ASP A 162 13.30 -3.37 34.58
CA ASP A 162 14.41 -3.31 35.52
C ASP A 162 14.26 -4.27 36.73
N ALA A 163 13.15 -4.99 36.83
CA ALA A 163 12.85 -5.87 37.97
C ALA A 163 13.57 -7.23 37.94
N GLN A 164 14.24 -7.60 36.84
CA GLN A 164 14.88 -8.93 36.67
C GLN A 164 16.40 -8.91 36.50
N ALA A 165 17.06 -7.75 36.56
CA ALA A 165 18.51 -7.68 36.48
C ALA A 165 19.15 -8.04 37.83
N THR A 166 19.32 -9.35 38.07
CA THR A 166 20.08 -9.86 39.20
C THR A 166 21.58 -9.62 38.97
N SER A 167 22.20 -8.93 39.94
CA SER A 167 23.64 -8.97 40.31
C SER A 167 24.72 -8.17 39.56
N SER A 168 24.41 -7.21 38.67
CA SER A 168 25.45 -6.25 38.23
C SER A 168 25.18 -4.84 38.75
N THR A 169 26.24 -4.17 39.22
CA THR A 169 26.31 -2.84 39.86
C THR A 169 25.91 -1.67 38.94
N ILE A 170 24.94 -1.89 38.05
CA ILE A 170 24.39 -0.87 37.16
C ILE A 170 23.43 -0.04 38.01
N GLN A 171 23.88 1.15 38.39
CA GLN A 171 23.05 2.13 39.09
C GLN A 171 21.75 2.34 38.31
N SER A 172 20.61 2.06 38.96
CA SER A 172 19.29 2.29 38.38
C SER A 172 19.16 3.76 37.96
N LYS A 173 18.65 3.96 36.74
CA LYS A 173 18.48 5.27 36.11
C LYS A 173 17.00 5.54 35.94
N MET A 174 16.58 6.73 36.34
CA MET A 174 15.23 7.23 36.22
C MET A 174 15.04 8.01 34.91
N LEU A 175 13.82 7.97 34.38
CA LEU A 175 13.34 8.81 33.29
C LEU A 175 12.27 9.76 33.83
N LEU A 176 12.41 11.05 33.52
CA LEU A 176 11.45 12.09 33.89
C LEU A 176 10.77 12.64 32.63
N ILE A 177 9.46 12.82 32.70
CA ILE A 177 8.68 13.60 31.76
C ILE A 177 8.40 14.94 32.43
N VAL A 178 8.82 16.03 31.78
CA VAL A 178 8.72 17.39 32.30
C VAL A 178 7.81 18.19 31.35
N PRO A 179 6.51 18.28 31.65
CA PRO A 179 5.57 19.10 30.89
C PRO A 179 5.79 20.59 31.15
N PHE A 180 5.82 21.38 30.08
CA PHE A 180 5.83 22.85 30.13
C PHE A 180 4.48 23.44 29.77
N LYS A 181 4.23 24.69 30.16
CA LYS A 181 3.02 25.45 29.79
C LYS A 181 2.80 25.58 28.28
N SER A 182 3.87 25.54 27.46
CA SER A 182 3.76 25.60 26.01
C SER A 182 4.95 24.94 25.30
N TYR A 183 4.74 24.57 24.04
CA TYR A 183 5.77 23.98 23.19
C TYR A 183 6.98 24.92 23.00
N ASN A 184 6.73 26.20 22.74
CA ASN A 184 7.79 27.20 22.55
C ASN A 184 8.70 27.31 23.79
N ILE A 185 8.13 27.16 24.99
CA ILE A 185 8.92 27.15 26.23
C ILE A 185 9.76 25.88 26.33
N ALA A 186 9.19 24.72 25.98
CA ALA A 186 9.88 23.43 26.00
C ALA A 186 11.10 23.36 25.05
N GLN A 187 11.11 24.17 23.97
CA GLN A 187 12.23 24.22 23.02
C GLN A 187 13.51 24.85 23.61
N PHE A 188 13.40 25.83 24.51
CA PHE A 188 14.58 26.49 25.06
C PHE A 188 15.55 25.53 25.79
N PRO A 189 15.10 24.63 26.70
CA PRO A 189 15.97 23.62 27.28
C PRO A 189 16.64 22.71 26.25
N ILE A 190 15.92 22.33 25.19
CA ILE A 190 16.43 21.42 24.13
C ILE A 190 17.53 22.12 23.34
N GLU A 191 17.26 23.32 22.79
CA GLU A 191 18.24 24.11 22.05
C GLU A 191 19.49 24.40 22.88
N LYS A 192 19.29 24.79 24.14
CA LYS A 192 20.39 25.15 25.04
C LYS A 192 21.23 23.93 25.40
N LYS A 193 20.62 22.75 25.60
CA LYS A 193 21.34 21.48 25.74
C LYS A 193 22.14 21.18 24.49
N THR A 194 21.56 21.34 23.30
CA THR A 194 22.26 21.09 22.02
C THR A 194 23.49 21.97 21.88
N ARG A 195 23.39 23.28 22.18
CA ARG A 195 24.53 24.21 22.14
C ARG A 195 25.58 23.91 23.22
N LYS A 196 25.16 23.49 24.42
CA LYS A 196 26.07 23.19 25.54
C LYS A 196 26.80 21.85 25.36
N GLY A 197 26.24 20.94 24.56
CA GLY A 197 26.78 19.60 24.35
C GLY A 197 26.49 18.66 25.51
N VAL A 198 27.54 18.02 26.06
CA VAL A 198 27.39 16.96 27.06
C VAL A 198 27.10 17.54 28.46
N LEU A 199 25.93 17.21 29.02
CA LEU A 199 25.59 17.43 30.42
C LEU A 199 26.01 16.22 31.26
N THR A 200 27.03 16.36 32.11
CA THR A 200 27.47 15.27 32.99
C THR A 200 26.76 15.32 34.34
N ILE A 201 26.54 14.16 34.96
CA ILE A 201 25.91 14.04 36.29
C ILE A 201 26.65 14.89 37.32
N LYS A 202 27.99 14.85 37.31
CA LYS A 202 28.85 15.69 38.16
C LYS A 202 28.59 17.18 38.00
N LYS A 203 28.47 17.68 36.76
CA LYS A 203 28.22 19.11 36.51
C LYS A 203 26.83 19.55 36.97
N VAL A 204 25.84 18.66 36.92
CA VAL A 204 24.44 19.01 37.21
C VAL A 204 24.10 18.87 38.69
N PHE A 205 24.59 17.80 39.33
CA PHE A 205 24.20 17.48 40.70
C PHE A 205 25.30 17.68 41.74
N ASP A 206 26.54 17.97 41.29
CA ASP A 206 27.74 18.04 42.14
C ASP A 206 28.02 16.74 42.89
N ILE A 207 27.83 15.61 42.19
CA ILE A 207 28.07 14.26 42.73
C ILE A 207 29.11 13.58 41.85
N ASP A 208 30.08 12.90 42.45
CA ASP A 208 31.15 12.19 41.73
C ASP A 208 30.67 10.86 41.13
N LEU A 209 29.64 10.95 40.29
CA LEU A 209 29.09 9.84 39.52
C LEU A 209 29.38 10.03 38.04
N ARG A 210 29.85 8.96 37.40
CA ARG A 210 30.09 8.92 35.97
C ARG A 210 28.78 8.77 35.21
N GLY A 211 28.58 9.59 34.19
CA GLY A 211 27.44 9.48 33.29
C GLY A 211 26.98 10.83 32.76
N ASN A 212 26.12 10.76 31.75
CA ASN A 212 25.54 11.91 31.08
C ASN A 212 24.04 11.95 31.33
N ILE A 213 23.50 13.16 31.44
CA ILE A 213 22.07 13.45 31.47
C ILE A 213 21.66 13.82 30.05
N TYR A 214 20.53 13.29 29.62
CA TYR A 214 19.98 13.58 28.30
C TYR A 214 18.70 14.37 28.47
N VAL A 215 18.62 15.52 27.79
CA VAL A 215 17.41 16.32 27.66
C VAL A 215 17.01 16.26 26.20
N ASN A 216 15.83 15.70 25.92
CA ASN A 216 15.31 15.48 24.57
C ASN A 216 13.81 15.83 24.54
N GLU A 217 13.26 15.99 23.34
CA GLU A 217 11.82 16.13 23.13
C GLU A 217 11.07 14.84 23.52
N PHE A 218 9.88 14.99 24.12
CA PHE A 218 8.97 13.87 24.28
C PHE A 218 8.25 13.62 22.96
N LEU A 219 8.75 12.66 22.18
CA LEU A 219 8.12 12.27 20.92
C LEU A 219 7.11 11.15 21.17
N CYS A 220 5.97 11.21 20.49
CA CYS A 220 5.04 10.08 20.51
C CYS A 220 5.70 8.85 19.85
N GLN A 221 5.22 7.66 20.22
CA GLN A 221 5.80 6.39 19.77
C GLN A 221 5.88 6.28 18.24
N PHE A 222 4.90 6.87 17.53
CA PHE A 222 4.86 6.92 16.08
C PHE A 222 6.04 7.71 15.48
N THR A 223 6.33 8.91 16.01
CA THR A 223 7.46 9.72 15.54
C THR A 223 8.80 9.05 15.84
N VAL A 224 8.93 8.38 16.99
CA VAL A 224 10.13 7.59 17.33
C VAL A 224 10.34 6.44 16.34
N TYR A 225 9.27 5.76 15.94
CA TYR A 225 9.33 4.67 14.96
C TYR A 225 9.87 5.18 13.61
N ILE A 226 9.30 6.27 13.10
CA ILE A 226 9.77 6.91 11.85
C ILE A 226 11.25 7.32 11.94
N THR A 227 11.69 7.82 13.11
CA THR A 227 13.07 8.31 13.28
C THR A 227 14.09 7.16 13.36
N LYS A 228 13.74 6.03 13.98
CA LYS A 228 14.64 4.87 14.11
C LYS A 228 14.85 4.10 12.81
N SER A 229 13.86 4.06 11.93
CA SER A 229 13.96 3.37 10.64
C SER A 229 14.99 3.99 9.68
N LYS A 230 15.49 5.21 9.97
CA LYS A 230 16.54 5.89 9.18
C LYS A 230 17.98 5.41 9.45
N MET A 231 18.24 4.46 10.37
CA MET A 231 19.60 4.19 10.89
C MET A 231 20.26 2.87 10.44
N LEU A 232 19.73 2.17 9.43
CA LEU A 232 20.31 0.91 8.93
C LEU A 232 20.40 0.97 7.41
N LEU A 233 21.55 1.38 6.84
CA LEU A 233 21.84 1.15 5.43
C LEU A 233 23.35 1.20 5.14
N GLN A 234 23.84 0.11 4.53
CA GLN A 234 25.22 -0.17 4.14
C GLN A 234 25.22 -0.51 2.64
N ILE A 235 26.17 0.06 1.91
CA ILE A 235 26.21 0.30 0.45
C ILE A 235 26.62 -0.93 -0.39
N VAL A 236 26.01 -1.15 -1.58
CA VAL A 236 26.64 -1.78 -2.78
C VAL A 236 26.06 -1.28 -4.13
N ASN A 237 26.93 -0.73 -5.01
CA ASN A 237 26.93 -0.57 -6.50
C ASN A 237 25.60 -0.66 -7.30
N GLY A 238 25.13 0.30 -8.12
CA GLY A 238 25.83 1.18 -9.06
C GLY A 238 25.21 1.25 -10.47
N ARG A 239 24.03 1.87 -10.66
CA ARG A 239 23.49 2.43 -11.94
C ARG A 239 22.24 3.30 -11.68
N LEU A 240 21.98 4.28 -12.56
CA LEU A 240 20.97 5.33 -12.38
C LEU A 240 19.60 4.91 -12.95
N SER A 241 18.56 4.85 -12.13
CA SER A 241 17.17 4.86 -12.59
C SER A 241 16.43 6.05 -11.94
N ILE A 242 15.37 6.54 -12.59
CA ILE A 242 14.55 7.65 -12.09
C ILE A 242 13.09 7.21 -12.15
N ASN A 243 12.43 7.19 -10.99
CA ASN A 243 10.99 6.98 -10.91
C ASN A 243 10.27 8.32 -10.91
N SER A 244 9.31 8.50 -11.81
CA SER A 244 8.48 9.70 -11.86
C SER A 244 7.01 9.33 -11.82
N ALA A 245 6.24 9.95 -10.93
CA ALA A 245 4.79 9.84 -10.89
C ALA A 245 4.14 11.22 -11.02
N ILE A 246 3.13 11.31 -11.88
CA ILE A 246 2.27 12.49 -11.95
C ILE A 246 1.03 12.20 -11.11
N VAL A 247 0.82 12.99 -10.05
CA VAL A 247 -0.37 12.91 -9.20
C VAL A 247 -1.28 14.09 -9.57
N SER A 248 -2.30 13.80 -10.37
CA SER A 248 -3.32 14.79 -10.72
C SER A 248 -4.27 15.04 -9.55
N THR A 249 -4.39 16.29 -9.10
CA THR A 249 -5.57 16.77 -8.36
C THR A 249 -6.50 17.51 -9.33
N PRO A 250 -7.78 17.76 -8.97
CA PRO A 250 -8.72 18.48 -9.82
C PRO A 250 -8.27 19.91 -10.18
N SER A 251 -7.43 20.52 -9.33
CA SER A 251 -6.97 21.92 -9.46
C SER A 251 -5.59 22.05 -10.11
N THR A 252 -4.67 21.11 -9.85
CA THR A 252 -3.29 21.15 -10.39
C THR A 252 -2.71 19.73 -10.52
N ASN A 253 -1.90 19.50 -11.55
CA ASN A 253 -1.12 18.26 -11.65
C ASN A 253 0.14 18.38 -10.80
N LEU A 254 0.14 17.81 -9.60
CA LEU A 254 1.34 17.70 -8.78
C LEU A 254 2.26 16.63 -9.37
N SER A 255 3.34 17.06 -10.03
CA SER A 255 4.41 16.19 -10.51
C SER A 255 5.44 15.93 -9.40
N VAL A 256 5.63 14.66 -9.05
CA VAL A 256 6.60 14.22 -8.03
C VAL A 256 7.59 13.25 -8.68
N ALA A 257 8.87 13.47 -8.44
CA ALA A 257 9.93 12.53 -8.81
C ALA A 257 10.54 11.91 -7.56
N GLN A 258 10.96 10.66 -7.65
CA GLN A 258 11.83 10.02 -6.67
C GLN A 258 13.09 9.53 -7.38
N PHE A 259 14.23 9.69 -6.71
CA PHE A 259 15.53 9.40 -7.27
C PHE A 259 16.47 8.88 -6.19
N ASN A 260 17.16 7.77 -6.46
CA ASN A 260 18.21 7.28 -5.60
C ASN A 260 19.58 7.77 -6.10
N ALA A 261 20.25 8.60 -5.30
CA ALA A 261 21.54 9.18 -5.68
C ALA A 261 22.71 8.19 -5.57
N ASN A 262 22.49 7.01 -4.96
CA ASN A 262 23.47 5.95 -4.74
C ASN A 262 24.84 6.51 -4.35
N SER A 263 24.85 7.46 -3.41
CA SER A 263 26.08 7.93 -2.82
C SER A 263 27.11 8.43 -3.88
N SER A 264 26.66 9.11 -4.93
CA SER A 264 27.57 9.66 -5.96
C SER A 264 27.78 11.17 -5.81
N LEU A 265 29.01 11.57 -5.45
CA LEU A 265 29.42 12.98 -5.28
C LEU A 265 29.46 13.77 -6.60
N ASP A 266 29.75 13.11 -7.72
CA ASP A 266 29.99 13.74 -9.03
C ASP A 266 28.71 13.99 -9.86
N ARG A 267 27.52 13.72 -9.31
CA ARG A 267 26.25 13.77 -10.06
C ARG A 267 25.41 15.02 -9.84
N ASN A 268 25.83 15.95 -8.98
CA ASN A 268 25.04 17.14 -8.66
C ASN A 268 24.76 18.01 -9.90
N ASP A 269 25.71 18.13 -10.83
CA ASP A 269 25.54 18.95 -12.05
C ASP A 269 24.49 18.36 -13.01
N TYR A 270 24.40 17.03 -13.09
CA TYR A 270 23.43 16.34 -13.96
C TYR A 270 22.02 16.34 -13.37
N ILE A 271 21.92 16.19 -12.05
CA ILE A 271 20.64 16.21 -11.31
C ILE A 271 19.96 17.56 -11.53
N GLY A 272 20.68 18.67 -11.33
CA GLY A 272 20.15 20.01 -11.57
C GLY A 272 19.64 20.20 -13.00
N ALA A 273 20.46 19.90 -14.01
CA ALA A 273 20.08 20.06 -15.41
C ALA A 273 18.87 19.20 -15.81
N PHE A 274 18.81 17.95 -15.36
CA PHE A 274 17.71 17.04 -15.67
C PHE A 274 16.39 17.53 -15.05
N PHE A 275 16.42 17.85 -13.75
CA PHE A 275 15.20 18.22 -13.02
C PHE A 275 14.66 19.61 -13.41
N ILE A 276 15.53 20.56 -13.74
CA ILE A 276 15.13 21.89 -14.26
C ILE A 276 14.30 21.76 -15.54
N THR A 277 14.65 20.82 -16.43
CA THR A 277 13.94 20.66 -17.71
C THR A 277 12.56 20.02 -17.57
N LYS A 278 12.32 19.23 -16.52
CA LYS A 278 11.11 18.41 -16.37
C LYS A 278 10.02 19.04 -15.51
N ARG A 279 10.28 20.18 -14.85
CA ARG A 279 9.32 20.93 -14.02
C ARG A 279 8.57 20.02 -13.02
N TYR A 280 9.34 19.27 -12.22
CA TYR A 280 8.76 18.58 -11.06
C TYR A 280 8.45 19.59 -9.95
N HIS A 281 7.34 19.39 -9.24
CA HIS A 281 7.02 20.20 -8.07
C HIS A 281 7.77 19.71 -6.83
N ILE A 282 7.97 18.39 -6.71
CA ILE A 282 8.67 17.77 -5.58
C ILE A 282 9.63 16.70 -6.10
N ILE A 283 10.86 16.67 -5.58
CA ILE A 283 11.88 15.68 -5.94
C ILE A 283 12.39 15.02 -4.66
N SER A 284 12.01 13.77 -4.45
CA SER A 284 12.50 12.94 -3.36
C SER A 284 13.85 12.33 -3.72
N ILE A 285 14.87 12.53 -2.90
CA ILE A 285 16.20 11.94 -3.14
C ILE A 285 16.67 11.08 -1.97
N SER A 286 16.91 9.80 -2.23
CA SER A 286 17.52 8.84 -1.29
C SER A 286 19.04 8.70 -1.52
N GLU A 287 19.74 8.18 -0.51
CA GLU A 287 21.19 7.88 -0.53
C GLU A 287 22.11 9.00 -1.03
N THR A 288 21.87 10.23 -0.61
CA THR A 288 22.74 11.33 -1.01
C THR A 288 23.93 11.51 -0.05
N TRP A 289 25.14 11.79 -0.56
CA TRP A 289 26.23 12.40 0.24
C TRP A 289 26.07 13.91 0.36
N LEU A 290 24.85 14.39 0.60
CA LEU A 290 24.66 15.81 0.88
C LEU A 290 25.35 16.10 2.21
N LYS A 291 26.61 16.54 2.13
CA LYS A 291 27.19 17.37 3.19
C LYS A 291 26.20 18.51 3.41
N SER A 292 26.02 18.93 4.65
CA SER A 292 25.14 20.04 5.08
C SER A 292 25.42 21.41 4.44
N ASN A 293 26.21 21.46 3.38
CA ASN A 293 26.75 22.64 2.73
C ASN A 293 26.17 22.82 1.32
N ILE A 294 25.02 22.21 1.00
CA ILE A 294 24.25 22.65 -0.18
C ILE A 294 23.86 24.10 0.11
N PRO A 295 24.24 25.07 -0.73
CA PRO A 295 23.77 26.44 -0.59
C PRO A 295 22.25 26.46 -0.58
N ASP A 296 21.65 27.24 0.33
CA ASP A 296 20.19 27.38 0.42
C ASP A 296 19.57 27.76 -0.95
N GLU A 297 20.34 28.41 -1.82
CA GLU A 297 20.00 28.75 -3.21
C GLU A 297 19.62 27.55 -4.09
N LEU A 298 20.18 26.36 -3.85
CA LEU A 298 19.85 25.12 -4.57
C LEU A 298 18.69 24.34 -3.91
N VAL A 299 18.45 24.57 -2.62
CA VAL A 299 17.24 24.08 -1.92
C VAL A 299 16.03 24.97 -2.30
N ASN A 300 16.28 26.22 -2.68
CA ASN A 300 15.29 27.22 -3.03
C ASN A 300 15.04 27.30 -4.54
N ILE A 301 15.10 26.16 -5.25
CA ILE A 301 14.51 26.04 -6.59
C ILE A 301 13.02 25.81 -6.39
N ASP A 302 12.24 26.90 -6.38
CA ASP A 302 10.77 26.98 -6.38
C ASP A 302 10.05 25.73 -5.80
N ALA A 303 10.21 25.51 -4.49
CA ALA A 303 9.53 24.49 -3.66
C ALA A 303 10.04 23.03 -3.70
N THR A 304 11.32 22.78 -3.98
CA THR A 304 11.89 21.41 -3.96
C THR A 304 12.48 21.01 -2.58
N PHE A 305 12.07 19.88 -2.00
CA PHE A 305 12.56 19.36 -0.71
C PHE A 305 13.36 18.04 -0.84
N TYR A 306 14.52 17.93 -0.18
CA TYR A 306 15.36 16.72 -0.16
C TYR A 306 15.21 15.94 1.15
N CYS A 307 14.82 14.66 1.11
CA CYS A 307 14.83 13.77 2.28
C CYS A 307 14.89 12.28 1.86
N ALA A 308 15.59 11.46 2.66
CA ALA A 308 15.90 10.05 2.36
C ALA A 308 14.67 9.11 2.31
N MET A 309 13.58 9.51 2.94
CA MET A 309 12.25 8.92 2.81
C MET A 309 11.27 10.08 2.92
N ILE A 310 10.45 10.30 1.91
CA ILE A 310 9.52 11.43 1.88
C ILE A 310 8.10 10.89 2.01
N VAL A 311 7.43 11.33 3.06
CA VAL A 311 5.97 11.25 3.17
C VAL A 311 5.43 12.62 2.80
N ILE A 312 4.85 12.73 1.61
CA ILE A 312 4.21 13.95 1.13
C ILE A 312 2.72 13.81 1.44
N CYS A 313 2.24 14.61 2.38
CA CYS A 313 0.81 14.77 2.63
C CYS A 313 0.29 15.95 1.81
N VAL A 314 -0.50 15.67 0.77
CA VAL A 314 -1.19 16.71 0.02
C VAL A 314 -2.57 16.89 0.65
N TRP A 315 -2.80 18.07 1.23
CA TRP A 315 -4.07 18.46 1.84
C TRP A 315 -4.79 19.43 0.91
N GLU A 316 -5.80 18.93 0.19
CA GLU A 316 -6.88 19.77 -0.36
C GLU A 316 -8.15 19.53 0.49
N GLU A 317 -9.04 20.51 0.61
CA GLU A 317 -10.19 20.52 1.55
C GLU A 317 -11.05 19.22 1.53
N GLU A 318 -11.01 18.46 0.43
CA GLU A 318 -11.73 17.19 0.25
C GLU A 318 -10.83 15.97 -0.01
N TRP A 319 -9.53 16.14 -0.26
CA TRP A 319 -8.62 15.05 -0.67
C TRP A 319 -7.38 14.98 0.21
N HIS A 320 -7.22 13.85 0.89
CA HIS A 320 -6.05 13.54 1.71
C HIS A 320 -5.25 12.46 0.97
N ASN A 321 -4.44 12.89 0.00
CA ASN A 321 -3.54 11.98 -0.70
C ASN A 321 -2.19 11.97 0.04
N MET A 322 -1.75 10.78 0.44
CA MET A 322 -0.40 10.58 0.97
C MET A 322 0.43 9.89 -0.10
N ILE A 323 1.58 10.49 -0.45
CA ILE A 323 2.59 9.87 -1.31
C ILE A 323 3.75 9.47 -0.40
N ILE A 324 4.11 8.20 -0.43
CA ILE A 324 5.29 7.67 0.26
C ILE A 324 6.32 7.34 -0.82
N ALA A 325 7.47 7.98 -0.73
CA ALA A 325 8.58 7.80 -1.66
C ALA A 325 9.82 7.38 -0.87
N GLY A 326 10.46 6.30 -1.28
CA GLY A 326 11.69 5.85 -0.65
C GLY A 326 12.35 4.69 -1.36
N ASP A 327 13.63 4.53 -1.06
CA ASP A 327 14.37 3.30 -1.36
C ASP A 327 14.03 2.26 -0.28
N LEU A 328 13.30 1.22 -0.66
CA LEU A 328 12.85 0.17 0.25
C LEU A 328 13.94 -0.85 0.55
N ASN A 329 15.04 -0.86 -0.22
CA ASN A 329 16.09 -1.89 -0.15
C ASN A 329 15.55 -3.32 -0.20
N CYS A 330 14.42 -3.49 -0.86
CA CYS A 330 13.74 -4.76 -1.03
C CYS A 330 13.26 -4.84 -2.48
N ASP A 331 13.67 -5.90 -3.19
CA ASP A 331 13.22 -6.13 -4.55
C ASP A 331 11.76 -6.63 -4.55
N LEU A 332 10.83 -5.71 -4.81
CA LEU A 332 9.39 -5.98 -4.88
C LEU A 332 8.99 -6.82 -6.10
N LEU A 333 9.91 -7.17 -7.00
CA LEU A 333 9.67 -8.18 -8.05
C LEU A 333 10.04 -9.59 -7.61
N SER A 334 10.76 -9.75 -6.49
CA SER A 334 11.15 -11.06 -5.97
C SER A 334 10.03 -11.73 -5.16
N ASP A 335 10.07 -13.06 -5.10
CA ASP A 335 9.24 -13.87 -4.19
C ASP A 335 9.88 -14.05 -2.80
N SER A 336 10.79 -13.15 -2.41
CA SER A 336 11.37 -13.17 -1.07
C SER A 336 10.31 -12.93 0.00
N PHE A 337 10.60 -13.38 1.22
CA PHE A 337 9.71 -13.16 2.36
C PHE A 337 9.48 -11.66 2.59
N GLU A 338 10.56 -10.87 2.54
CA GLU A 338 10.55 -9.42 2.73
C GLU A 338 9.71 -8.72 1.67
N ALA A 339 9.86 -9.10 0.40
CA ALA A 339 9.09 -8.51 -0.70
C ALA A 339 7.60 -8.85 -0.60
N THR A 340 7.28 -10.10 -0.25
CA THR A 340 5.90 -10.53 -0.02
C THR A 340 5.29 -9.79 1.16
N TYR A 341 6.02 -9.71 2.27
CA TYR A 341 5.58 -8.98 3.46
C TYR A 341 5.34 -7.49 3.17
N LEU A 342 6.22 -6.83 2.40
CA LEU A 342 6.05 -5.43 2.03
C LEU A 342 4.87 -5.22 1.08
N ARG A 343 4.68 -6.08 0.08
CA ARG A 343 3.50 -6.03 -0.80
C ARG A 343 2.21 -6.25 -0.02
N ASP A 344 2.16 -7.24 0.86
CA ASP A 344 1.01 -7.52 1.71
C ASP A 344 0.73 -6.37 2.67
N THR A 345 1.78 -5.78 3.25
CA THR A 345 1.65 -4.59 4.11
C THR A 345 1.10 -3.42 3.31
N ALA A 346 1.64 -3.15 2.12
CA ALA A 346 1.14 -2.11 1.24
C ALA A 346 -0.34 -2.32 0.88
N LEU A 347 -0.72 -3.53 0.48
CA LEU A 347 -2.11 -3.90 0.20
C LEU A 347 -3.00 -3.74 1.44
N SER A 348 -2.55 -4.15 2.62
CA SER A 348 -3.29 -4.03 3.88
C SER A 348 -3.55 -2.57 4.27
N LEU A 349 -2.61 -1.69 3.94
CA LEU A 349 -2.71 -0.24 4.10
C LEU A 349 -3.36 0.42 2.88
N SER A 350 -3.91 -0.35 1.93
CA SER A 350 -4.40 0.10 0.63
C SER A 350 -3.50 1.17 -0.05
N LEU A 351 -2.18 1.00 0.11
CA LEU A 351 -1.17 1.70 -0.64
C LEU A 351 -1.19 1.16 -2.07
N LYS A 352 -1.35 2.04 -3.05
CA LYS A 352 -1.19 1.70 -4.46
C LYS A 352 0.27 1.95 -4.85
N LEU A 353 0.97 0.88 -5.22
CA LEU A 353 2.29 0.93 -5.84
C LEU A 353 2.19 1.63 -7.22
N LEU A 354 3.02 2.64 -7.47
CA LEU A 354 2.97 3.47 -8.67
C LEU A 354 4.16 3.15 -9.59
N GLY A 355 4.15 1.94 -10.16
CA GLY A 355 5.11 1.53 -11.18
C GLY A 355 5.54 0.08 -11.00
N PRO A 356 5.02 -0.87 -11.80
CA PRO A 356 5.45 -2.27 -11.72
C PRO A 356 6.82 -2.53 -12.38
N GLU A 357 7.42 -1.50 -12.98
CA GLU A 357 8.65 -1.63 -13.75
C GLU A 357 9.88 -1.58 -12.83
N PRO A 358 10.95 -2.33 -13.12
CA PRO A 358 12.18 -2.27 -12.34
C PRO A 358 12.77 -0.85 -12.28
N THR A 359 13.35 -0.53 -11.13
CA THR A 359 13.83 0.81 -10.79
C THR A 359 15.30 0.77 -10.38
N HIS A 360 15.93 -0.38 -10.47
CA HIS A 360 17.34 -0.52 -10.28
C HIS A 360 17.84 -1.57 -11.26
N HIS A 361 18.74 -1.15 -12.13
CA HIS A 361 19.26 -1.95 -13.23
C HIS A 361 20.75 -2.17 -13.04
N THR A 362 21.15 -3.39 -12.72
CA THR A 362 22.56 -3.78 -12.73
C THR A 362 22.95 -4.29 -14.12
N VAL A 363 24.15 -4.84 -14.27
CA VAL A 363 24.55 -5.51 -15.52
C VAL A 363 23.80 -6.84 -15.68
N THR A 364 23.32 -7.42 -14.57
CA THR A 364 22.86 -8.81 -14.52
C THR A 364 21.43 -8.96 -14.00
N SER A 365 20.81 -7.88 -13.50
CA SER A 365 19.50 -7.95 -12.86
C SER A 365 18.76 -6.63 -12.97
N ASP A 366 17.44 -6.74 -13.02
CA ASP A 366 16.50 -5.63 -12.91
C ASP A 366 15.65 -5.87 -11.65
N THR A 367 15.62 -4.90 -10.74
CA THR A 367 14.97 -5.01 -9.43
C THR A 367 14.09 -3.79 -9.18
N LEU A 368 12.94 -3.95 -8.51
CA LEU A 368 12.06 -2.85 -8.07
C LEU A 368 12.36 -2.55 -6.61
N VAL A 369 13.22 -1.57 -6.36
CA VAL A 369 13.74 -1.27 -5.01
C VAL A 369 13.32 0.13 -4.55
N ASP A 370 13.14 1.02 -5.52
CA ASP A 370 12.65 2.38 -5.31
C ASP A 370 11.16 2.41 -5.62
N GLU A 371 10.33 2.81 -4.65
CA GLU A 371 8.88 2.74 -4.80
C GLU A 371 8.23 4.08 -4.50
N LEU A 372 7.23 4.43 -5.32
CA LEU A 372 6.29 5.52 -5.06
C LEU A 372 4.93 4.89 -4.75
N SER A 373 4.52 4.97 -3.49
CA SER A 373 3.19 4.50 -3.09
C SER A 373 2.24 5.66 -2.88
N LYS A 374 0.99 5.52 -3.31
CA LYS A 374 -0.09 6.48 -3.05
C LYS A 374 -1.19 5.86 -2.22
N ILE A 375 -1.56 6.52 -1.13
CA ILE A 375 -2.83 6.28 -0.44
C ILE A 375 -3.84 7.29 -0.99
N SER A 376 -4.88 6.78 -1.63
CA SER A 376 -6.12 7.52 -1.85
C SER A 376 -6.99 7.39 -0.60
N ASP A 377 -7.58 8.50 -0.15
CA ASP A 377 -8.53 8.51 0.96
C ASP A 377 -7.91 8.13 2.33
N PHE A 378 -6.75 8.73 2.61
CA PHE A 378 -5.99 8.50 3.84
C PHE A 378 -6.82 8.71 5.12
N ARG A 379 -7.78 9.65 5.09
CA ARG A 379 -8.65 9.95 6.22
C ARG A 379 -9.53 8.75 6.60
N ASN A 380 -10.15 8.10 5.62
CA ASN A 380 -10.96 6.91 5.90
C ASN A 380 -10.11 5.71 6.31
N GLN A 381 -8.89 5.59 5.80
CA GLN A 381 -7.96 4.53 6.24
C GLN A 381 -7.46 4.73 7.68
N ILE A 382 -7.03 5.94 8.06
CA ILE A 382 -6.69 6.23 9.45
C ILE A 382 -7.89 5.98 10.34
N ARG A 383 -9.09 6.39 9.91
CA ARG A 383 -10.31 6.11 10.66
C ARG A 383 -10.52 4.60 10.85
N ARG A 384 -10.33 3.77 9.82
CA ARG A 384 -10.39 2.31 9.92
C ARG A 384 -9.31 1.72 10.82
N LEU A 385 -8.07 2.18 10.72
CA LEU A 385 -6.96 1.71 11.57
C LEU A 385 -7.21 2.06 13.04
N LEU A 386 -7.65 3.29 13.31
CA LEU A 386 -8.00 3.73 14.66
C LEU A 386 -9.22 2.97 15.20
N LEU A 387 -10.21 2.65 14.36
CA LEU A 387 -11.36 1.84 14.73
C LEU A 387 -11.02 0.36 15.00
N ASN A 388 -9.99 -0.19 14.35
CA ASN A 388 -9.52 -1.56 14.59
C ASN A 388 -8.56 -1.68 15.79
N MET A 389 -8.00 -0.56 16.25
CA MET A 389 -7.12 -0.50 17.43
C MET A 389 -7.88 -0.26 18.75
N ILE A 390 -9.14 0.17 18.66
CA ILE A 390 -10.09 0.31 19.77
C ILE A 390 -10.91 -0.97 19.86
#